data_AF-A0A364V8E5-F1
#
_entry.id   AF-A0A364V8E5-F1
#
_cell.length_a   1.000
_cell.length_b   1.000
_cell.length_c   1.000
_cell.angle_alpha   90.00
_cell.angle_beta   90.00
_cell.angle_gamma   90.00
#
_symmetry.space_group_name_H-M   'P 1'
#
loop_
_entity.id
_entity.type
_entity.pdbx_description
1 polymer ?
#
loop_
_entity_poly.entity_id
_entity_poly.type
_entity_poly.pdbx_seq_one_letter_code
_entity_poly.pdbx_strand_id
1 'polypeptide(L)'
;MSDELTAHVPDVHHAAEDAGRLAEALRARTTSQPAHLEFLALPGAEAFLTALAAARTHHGESLGHCANYYHRASTALRDFGASVDNQDHQAADALTSGGSF
;
A
#
# COMPACT_ATOMS: atom_id res chain seq x y z
N MET A 1 -10.35 21.16 -20.95
CA MET A 1 -8.97 21.44 -20.56
C MET A 1 -8.43 20.17 -19.97
N SER A 2 -7.59 19.46 -20.71
CA SER A 2 -6.84 18.31 -20.21
C SER A 2 -5.68 18.90 -19.42
N ASP A 3 -5.71 18.77 -18.10
CA ASP A 3 -4.49 19.00 -17.31
C ASP A 3 -3.47 17.98 -17.80
N GLU A 4 -2.38 18.49 -18.35
CA GLU A 4 -1.25 17.68 -18.79
C GLU A 4 -0.61 17.08 -17.54
N LEU A 5 -0.94 15.83 -17.26
CA LEU A 5 -0.43 15.10 -16.10
C LEU A 5 1.00 14.63 -16.39
N THR A 6 1.98 15.50 -16.19
CA THR A 6 3.40 15.14 -16.25
C THR A 6 3.82 14.44 -14.96
N ALA A 7 4.09 13.14 -15.03
CA ALA A 7 4.69 12.37 -13.93
C ALA A 7 6.20 12.22 -14.17
N HIS A 8 7.00 12.59 -13.17
CA HIS A 8 8.45 12.36 -13.20
C HIS A 8 8.74 10.91 -12.81
N VAL A 9 9.36 10.12 -13.70
CA VAL A 9 9.53 8.67 -13.54
C VAL A 9 10.24 8.27 -12.23
N PRO A 10 11.32 8.95 -11.79
CA PRO A 10 11.90 8.70 -10.47
C PRO A 10 10.92 8.83 -9.30
N ASP A 11 9.96 9.76 -9.39
CA ASP A 11 8.98 10.00 -8.33
C ASP A 11 7.95 8.86 -8.29
N VAL A 12 7.61 8.30 -9.45
CA VAL A 12 6.75 7.11 -9.58
C VAL A 12 7.40 5.91 -8.90
N HIS A 13 8.68 5.66 -9.18
CA HIS A 13 9.42 4.57 -8.57
C HIS A 13 9.52 4.74 -7.05
N HIS A 14 9.80 5.96 -6.58
CA HIS A 14 9.83 6.27 -5.16
C HIS A 14 8.47 6.05 -4.48
N ALA A 15 7.39 6.53 -5.08
CA ALA A 15 6.04 6.32 -4.57
C ALA A 15 5.67 4.83 -4.53
N ALA A 16 6.13 4.04 -5.51
CA ALA A 16 5.92 2.60 -5.52
C ALA A 16 6.63 1.89 -4.35
N GLU A 17 7.86 2.30 -4.04
CA GLU A 17 8.61 1.81 -2.89
C GLU A 17 7.95 2.18 -1.56
N ASP A 18 7.53 3.45 -1.41
CA ASP A 18 6.82 3.94 -0.22
C ASP A 18 5.53 3.19 0.03
N ALA A 19 4.71 3.02 -1.01
CA ALA A 19 3.48 2.24 -0.92
C ALA A 19 3.77 0.78 -0.51
N GLY A 20 4.85 0.19 -1.04
CA GLY A 20 5.28 -1.16 -0.67
C GLY A 20 5.70 -1.27 0.79
N ARG A 21 6.53 -0.33 1.28
CA ARG A 21 6.96 -0.25 2.68
C ARG A 21 5.79 -0.07 3.63
N LEU A 22 4.85 0.81 3.28
CA LEU A 22 3.66 1.06 4.10
C LEU A 22 2.75 -0.17 4.15
N ALA A 23 2.55 -0.86 3.02
CA ALA A 23 1.78 -2.10 2.99
C ALA A 23 2.36 -3.16 3.95
N GLU A 24 3.69 -3.32 3.94
CA GLU A 24 4.37 -4.27 4.82
C GLU A 24 4.28 -3.86 6.29
N ALA A 25 4.50 -2.58 6.59
CA ALA A 25 4.37 -2.04 7.94
C ALA A 25 2.94 -2.23 8.50
N LEU A 26 1.91 -2.09 7.66
CA LEU A 26 0.52 -2.33 8.05
C LEU A 26 0.23 -3.82 8.30
N ARG A 27 0.78 -4.72 7.47
CA ARG A 27 0.68 -6.18 7.69
C ARG A 27 1.35 -6.60 8.98
N ALA A 28 2.52 -6.06 9.29
CA ALA A 28 3.26 -6.40 10.50
C ALA A 28 2.50 -6.06 11.80
N ARG A 29 1.51 -5.16 11.74
CA ARG A 29 0.71 -4.73 12.91
C ARG A 29 -0.51 -5.61 13.20
N THR A 30 -0.69 -6.73 12.51
CA THR A 30 -1.98 -7.45 12.46
C THR A 30 -2.28 -8.45 13.59
N THR A 31 -1.44 -8.64 14.59
CA THR A 31 -1.79 -9.57 15.68
C THR A 31 -2.45 -8.86 16.86
N SER A 32 -3.78 -8.74 16.79
CA SER A 32 -4.59 -8.53 17.99
C SER A 32 -4.53 -9.80 18.83
N GLN A 33 -3.51 -9.91 19.70
CA GLN A 33 -3.59 -10.86 20.80
C GLN A 33 -4.86 -10.55 21.63
N PRO A 34 -5.61 -11.57 22.07
CA PRO A 34 -6.72 -11.36 22.99
C PRO A 34 -6.18 -10.65 24.23
N ALA A 35 -6.78 -9.52 24.60
CA ALA A 35 -6.47 -8.91 25.87
C ALA A 35 -7.05 -9.81 26.98
N HIS A 36 -6.21 -10.64 27.60
CA HIS A 36 -6.58 -11.35 28.81
C HIS A 36 -6.58 -10.34 29.96
N LEU A 37 -7.77 -9.83 30.29
CA LEU A 37 -7.95 -9.00 31.46
C LEU A 37 -8.60 -9.86 32.55
N GLU A 38 -7.86 -10.13 33.61
CA GLU A 38 -8.37 -10.80 34.80
C GLU A 38 -9.17 -9.78 35.62
N PHE A 39 -10.45 -9.60 35.28
CA PHE A 39 -11.37 -8.83 36.12
C PHE A 39 -12.11 -9.78 37.07
N LEU A 40 -11.87 -9.63 38.37
CA LEU A 40 -12.71 -10.20 39.43
C LEU A 40 -14.11 -9.58 39.34
N ALA A 41 -15.01 -10.24 38.62
CA ALA A 41 -16.47 -10.08 38.62
C ALA A 41 -16.98 -8.63 38.77
N LEU A 42 -16.47 -7.70 37.97
CA LEU A 42 -17.02 -6.34 37.91
C LEU A 42 -18.30 -6.35 37.05
N PRO A 43 -19.43 -5.77 37.54
CA PRO A 43 -20.62 -5.59 36.73
C PRO A 43 -20.28 -4.82 35.44
N GLY A 44 -20.60 -5.40 34.28
CA GLY A 44 -20.32 -4.82 32.97
C GLY A 44 -18.93 -5.12 32.38
N ALA A 45 -18.05 -5.84 33.09
CA ALA A 45 -16.74 -6.24 32.56
C ALA A 45 -16.86 -7.13 31.32
N GLU A 46 -17.84 -8.03 31.29
CA GLU A 46 -18.10 -8.88 30.12
C GLU A 46 -18.47 -8.04 28.89
N ALA A 47 -19.42 -7.11 29.02
CA ALA A 47 -19.83 -6.23 27.92
C ALA A 47 -18.67 -5.36 27.41
N PHE A 48 -17.82 -4.85 28.31
CA PHE A 48 -16.61 -4.12 27.93
C PHE A 48 -15.62 -5.01 27.17
N LEU A 49 -15.35 -6.23 27.66
CA LEU A 49 -14.45 -7.18 27.02
C LEU A 49 -14.94 -7.59 25.62
N THR A 50 -16.24 -7.82 25.46
CA THR A 50 -16.87 -8.09 24.16
C THR A 50 -16.70 -6.90 23.21
N ALA A 51 -16.97 -5.68 23.67
CA ALA A 51 -16.81 -4.47 22.86
C ALA A 51 -15.34 -4.24 22.47
N LEU A 52 -14.40 -4.47 23.40
CA LEU A 52 -12.97 -4.36 23.14
C LEU A 52 -12.49 -5.41 22.13
N ALA A 53 -12.94 -6.66 22.26
CA ALA A 53 -12.64 -7.71 21.30
C ALA A 53 -13.16 -7.37 19.90
N ALA A 54 -14.41 -6.92 19.79
CA ALA A 54 -15.00 -6.49 18.53
C ALA A 54 -14.24 -5.32 17.89
N ALA A 55 -13.90 -4.29 18.68
CA ALA A 55 -13.14 -3.14 18.20
C ALA A 55 -11.75 -3.54 17.69
N ARG A 56 -11.07 -4.46 18.39
CA ARG A 56 -9.75 -4.95 17.97
C ARG A 56 -9.81 -5.79 16.70
N THR A 57 -10.82 -6.66 16.56
CA THR A 57 -11.06 -7.41 15.32
C THR A 57 -11.28 -6.45 14.15
N HIS A 58 -12.17 -5.48 14.32
CA HIS A 58 -12.45 -4.50 13.27
C HIS A 58 -11.23 -3.65 12.90
N HIS A 59 -10.40 -3.28 13.88
CA HIS A 59 -9.14 -2.59 13.63
C HIS A 59 -8.17 -3.45 12.81
N GLY A 60 -8.03 -4.74 13.16
CA GLY A 60 -7.19 -5.69 12.42
C GLY A 60 -7.63 -5.87 10.97
N GLU A 61 -8.93 -6.02 10.73
CA GLU A 61 -9.52 -6.09 9.38
C GLU A 61 -9.22 -4.81 8.58
N SER A 62 -9.41 -3.64 9.20
CA SER A 62 -9.15 -2.34 8.58
C SER A 62 -7.68 -2.17 8.18
N LEU A 63 -6.75 -2.59 9.05
CA LEU A 63 -5.32 -2.61 8.73
C LEU A 63 -5.03 -3.54 7.54
N GLY A 64 -5.67 -4.70 7.48
CA GLY A 64 -5.57 -5.63 6.36
C GLY A 64 -6.04 -5.03 5.04
N HIS A 65 -7.18 -4.32 5.05
CA HIS A 65 -7.69 -3.60 3.86
C HIS A 65 -6.72 -2.51 3.40
N CYS A 66 -6.21 -1.69 4.33
CA CYS A 66 -5.23 -0.65 4.01
C CYS A 66 -3.94 -1.25 3.44
N ALA A 67 -3.43 -2.32 4.04
CA ALA A 67 -2.24 -3.00 3.55
C ALA A 67 -2.44 -3.53 2.12
N ASN A 68 -3.60 -4.11 1.82
CA ASN A 68 -3.92 -4.58 0.47
C ASN A 68 -4.01 -3.43 -0.54
N TYR A 69 -4.63 -2.32 -0.15
CA TYR A 69 -4.71 -1.12 -0.98
C TYR A 69 -3.31 -0.61 -1.37
N TYR A 70 -2.42 -0.39 -0.39
CA TYR A 70 -1.07 0.10 -0.65
C TYR A 70 -0.21 -0.91 -1.40
N HIS A 71 -0.40 -2.20 -1.18
CA HIS A 71 0.26 -3.24 -1.96
C HIS A 71 -0.13 -3.17 -3.44
N ARG A 72 -1.44 -3.04 -3.74
CA ARG A 72 -1.94 -2.88 -5.11
C ARG A 72 -1.44 -1.59 -5.76
N ALA A 73 -1.39 -0.49 -5.00
CA ALA A 73 -0.86 0.77 -5.47
C ALA A 73 0.64 0.66 -5.83
N SER A 74 1.44 0.01 -4.98
CA SER A 74 2.85 -0.28 -5.24
C SER A 74 3.04 -1.05 -6.54
N THR A 75 2.27 -2.14 -6.75
CA THR A 75 2.33 -2.92 -7.99
C THR A 75 1.95 -2.09 -9.21
N ALA A 76 0.83 -1.36 -9.16
CA ALA A 76 0.37 -0.54 -10.28
C ALA A 76 1.38 0.56 -10.65
N LEU A 77 2.04 1.19 -9.66
CA LEU A 77 3.06 2.19 -9.90
C LEU A 77 4.34 1.60 -10.50
N ARG A 78 4.74 0.38 -10.09
CA ARG A 78 5.86 -0.33 -10.73
C ARG A 78 5.56 -0.68 -12.18
N ASP A 79 4.37 -1.20 -12.44
CA ASP A 79 3.93 -1.54 -13.80
C ASP A 79 3.89 -0.29 -14.70
N PHE A 80 3.38 0.83 -14.15
CA PHE A 80 3.39 2.11 -14.84
C PHE A 80 4.82 2.61 -15.13
N GLY A 81 5.69 2.64 -14.12
CA GLY A 81 7.10 3.04 -14.28
C GLY A 81 7.83 2.21 -15.33
N ALA A 82 7.68 0.88 -15.29
CA ALA A 82 8.27 -0.02 -16.27
C ALA A 82 7.75 0.22 -17.70
N SER A 83 6.46 0.56 -17.85
CA SER A 83 5.89 0.91 -19.15
C SER A 83 6.48 2.22 -19.70
N VAL A 84 6.71 3.22 -18.85
CA VAL A 84 7.33 4.49 -19.27
C VAL A 84 8.78 4.28 -19.64
N ASP A 85 9.54 3.57 -18.80
CA ASP A 85 10.95 3.24 -19.08
C ASP A 85 11.08 2.50 -20.42
N ASN A 86 10.21 1.54 -20.72
CA ASN A 86 10.23 0.82 -21.99
C ASN A 86 9.91 1.73 -23.20
N GLN A 87 9.00 2.70 -23.06
CA GLN A 87 8.72 3.68 -24.13
C GLN A 87 9.91 4.60 -24.38
N ASP A 88 10.58 5.07 -23.32
CA ASP A 88 11.76 5.92 -23.44
C ASP A 88 12.93 5.19 -24.13
N HIS A 89 13.15 3.91 -23.81
CA HIS A 89 14.16 3.09 -24.51
C HIS A 89 13.81 2.91 -26.00
N GLN A 90 12.55 2.60 -26.34
CA GLN A 90 12.11 2.46 -27.73
C GLN A 90 12.26 3.77 -28.52
N ALA A 91 11.97 4.92 -27.90
CA ALA A 91 12.16 6.23 -28.51
C ALA A 91 13.65 6.54 -28.74
N ALA A 92 14.52 6.22 -27.78
CA ALA A 92 15.96 6.38 -27.93
C ALA A 92 16.55 5.47 -29.02
N ASP A 93 16.10 4.22 -29.10
CA ASP A 93 16.51 3.27 -30.14
C ASP A 93 16.06 3.72 -31.54
N ALA A 94 14.86 4.30 -31.66
CA ALA A 94 14.36 4.84 -32.93
C ALA A 94 15.18 6.05 -33.41
N LEU A 95 15.60 6.93 -32.49
CA LEU A 95 16.43 8.10 -32.80
C LEU A 95 17.86 7.71 -33.24
N THR A 96 18.43 6.67 -32.62
CA THR A 96 19.77 6.16 -32.98
C THR A 96 19.77 5.36 -34.28
N SER A 97 18.67 4.66 -34.58
CA SER A 97 18.52 3.85 -35.81
C SER A 97 18.16 4.69 -37.05
N GLY A 98 17.48 5.84 -36.88
CA GLY A 98 17.11 6.76 -37.96
C GLY A 98 18.21 7.73 -38.41
N GLY A 99 19.36 7.75 -37.72
CA GLY A 99 20.49 8.64 -38.00
C GLY A 99 21.49 8.13 -39.06
N SER A 100 21.23 7.00 -39.72
CA SER A 100 22.02 6.51 -40.86
C SER A 100 21.29 6.78 -42.18
N PHE A 101 21.46 7.99 -42.73
CA PHE A 101 21.19 8.31 -44.13
C PHE A 101 22.33 9.14 -44.71
#